data_AF-A0A7W7U2V8-F1
#
_entry.id   AF-A0A7W7U2V8-F1
#
_cell.length_a   1.000
_cell.length_b   1.000
_cell.length_c   1.000
_cell.angle_alpha   90.00
_cell.angle_beta   90.00
_cell.angle_gamma   90.00
#
_symmetry.space_group_name_H-M   'P 1'
#
loop_
_entity.id
_entity.type
_entity.pdbx_description
1 polymer ?
#
loop_
_entity_poly.entity_id
_entity_poly.type
_entity_poly.pdbx_seq_one_letter_code
_entity_poly.pdbx_strand_id
1 'polypeptide(L)'
;MSTRTPPAPEAVPAPEAVPAPASGAVLASGAVLAPRPVAPPAPGTPVRPHSAPPPGARARAVAAALTAALAGTVLLNAPPPPPSGAVASGAPAAATATRAMAGAGAPGGAATTPVTFSGKAFDTCEAPSLTVMKAWRGSPYGAVGIYFGGRGRGCPVQKELTPAWVASAHAMGWRLLPLFVGSQAPCVDSLAKRKYAIGSNPTSQGTKEGGDAVKAAKALGIGTSSPLYLDIEAYRRGDTGCAATTLAFVRAWNREVRRLGYLPGFYSSADTGVRDMEKQRVAGTKDLPDVMWFARWRGVPALLTESVLHPEAWTPHARIHQYVGNVTETYGGRTLAVDRNAIDAPVARVTTPAAFAARVPVPLSFVDSRRP
;
A
#
# COMPACT_ATOMS: atom_id res chain seq x y z
N MET A 1 -32.50 63.36 5.80
CA MET A 1 -32.52 61.88 5.68
C MET A 1 -31.86 61.51 4.36
N SER A 2 -30.61 61.04 4.40
CA SER A 2 -29.94 60.42 3.26
C SER A 2 -29.17 59.21 3.75
N THR A 3 -29.66 58.03 3.39
CA THR A 3 -29.07 56.73 3.66
C THR A 3 -27.89 56.49 2.71
N ARG A 4 -26.67 56.40 3.24
CA ARG A 4 -25.51 55.88 2.49
C ARG A 4 -25.39 54.38 2.74
N THR A 5 -25.50 53.60 1.67
CA THR A 5 -25.19 52.16 1.61
C THR A 5 -23.68 51.95 1.77
N PRO A 6 -23.22 50.93 2.52
CA PRO A 6 -21.80 50.59 2.62
C PRO A 6 -21.30 49.85 1.35
N PRO A 7 -20.00 49.97 1.01
CA PRO A 7 -19.43 49.28 -0.16
C PRO A 7 -19.27 47.77 0.08
N ALA A 8 -19.37 47.00 -0.99
CA ALA A 8 -19.17 45.55 -1.00
C ALA A 8 -17.69 45.18 -0.75
N PRO A 9 -17.40 44.01 -0.14
CA PRO A 9 -16.03 43.59 0.14
C PRO A 9 -15.30 43.17 -1.15
N GLU A 10 -14.05 43.61 -1.23
CA GLU A 10 -13.09 43.31 -2.29
C GLU A 10 -12.74 41.81 -2.30
N ALA A 11 -12.73 41.19 -3.48
CA ALA A 11 -12.38 39.78 -3.65
C ALA A 11 -10.87 39.57 -3.49
N VAL A 12 -10.48 38.74 -2.52
CA VAL A 12 -9.08 38.30 -2.32
C VAL A 12 -8.73 37.25 -3.39
N PRO A 13 -7.65 37.43 -4.18
CA PRO A 13 -7.24 36.44 -5.16
C PRO A 13 -6.74 35.15 -4.48
N ALA A 14 -7.12 34.00 -5.03
CA ALA A 14 -6.65 32.70 -4.59
C ALA A 14 -5.14 32.54 -4.81
N PRO A 15 -4.38 31.90 -3.90
CA PRO A 15 -2.95 31.69 -4.10
C PRO A 15 -2.70 30.69 -5.23
N GLU A 16 -1.79 31.05 -6.14
CA GLU A 16 -1.25 30.20 -7.19
C GLU A 16 -0.65 28.91 -6.63
N ALA A 17 -0.94 27.80 -7.30
CA ALA A 17 -0.36 26.51 -7.00
C ALA A 17 1.12 26.47 -7.43
N VAL A 18 2.03 26.44 -6.45
CA VAL A 18 3.46 26.22 -6.68
C VAL A 18 3.70 24.73 -6.98
N PRO A 19 4.39 24.37 -8.08
CA PRO A 19 4.72 22.97 -8.37
C PRO A 19 5.75 22.43 -7.36
N ALA A 20 5.51 21.22 -6.86
CA ALA A 20 6.40 20.54 -5.93
C ALA A 20 7.75 20.21 -6.60
N PRO A 21 8.90 20.45 -5.95
CA PRO A 21 10.18 20.03 -6.47
C PRO A 21 10.37 18.51 -6.32
N ALA A 22 11.02 17.92 -7.31
CA ALA A 22 11.47 16.54 -7.27
C ALA A 22 12.38 16.31 -6.06
N SER A 23 12.15 15.21 -5.33
CA SER A 23 12.89 14.81 -4.14
C SER A 23 14.40 14.73 -4.43
N GLY A 24 15.14 15.76 -3.99
CA GLY A 24 16.59 15.76 -3.93
C GLY A 24 17.08 15.10 -2.64
N ALA A 25 18.02 14.19 -2.76
CA ALA A 25 18.72 13.58 -1.63
C ALA A 25 19.54 14.66 -0.88
N VAL A 26 19.35 14.77 0.43
CA VAL A 26 20.18 15.60 1.31
C VAL A 26 21.32 14.75 1.85
N LEU A 27 22.55 15.10 1.45
CA LEU A 27 23.79 14.63 2.08
C LEU A 27 24.06 15.45 3.34
N ALA A 28 24.27 14.76 4.47
CA ALA A 28 24.73 15.37 5.71
C ALA A 28 26.23 15.76 5.61
N SER A 29 26.57 16.99 6.02
CA SER A 29 27.95 17.47 6.11
C SER A 29 28.65 17.03 7.41
N GLY A 30 29.96 16.83 7.32
CA GLY A 30 30.88 16.83 8.46
C GLY A 30 32.33 16.51 8.09
N ALA A 31 33.12 17.55 7.79
CA ALA A 31 34.51 17.78 8.24
C ALA A 31 35.31 18.65 7.25
N VAL A 32 35.88 19.72 7.79
CA VAL A 32 36.70 20.75 7.13
C VAL A 32 38.12 20.24 6.91
N LEU A 33 38.66 20.41 5.70
CA LEU A 33 40.10 20.46 5.41
C LEU A 33 40.33 21.47 4.26
N ALA A 34 41.31 22.35 4.45
CA ALA A 34 41.59 23.54 3.64
C ALA A 34 41.96 23.23 2.16
N PRO A 35 41.72 24.16 1.20
CA PRO A 35 41.97 23.93 -0.22
C PRO A 35 43.44 24.18 -0.61
N ARG A 36 43.96 23.36 -1.55
CA ARG A 36 45.17 23.66 -2.33
C ARG A 36 44.77 24.30 -3.68
N PRO A 37 45.54 25.24 -4.24
CA PRO A 37 45.16 25.97 -5.44
C PRO A 37 45.41 25.13 -6.70
N VAL A 38 44.44 25.12 -7.62
CA VAL A 38 44.58 24.60 -8.99
C VAL A 38 44.40 25.75 -9.97
N ALA A 39 45.34 25.88 -10.90
CA ALA A 39 45.46 26.95 -11.89
C ALA A 39 44.33 26.93 -12.95
N PRO A 40 44.01 28.08 -13.58
CA PRO A 40 42.94 28.18 -14.58
C PRO A 40 43.39 27.77 -15.99
N PRO A 41 42.52 27.14 -16.81
CA PRO A 41 42.74 27.05 -18.25
C PRO A 41 42.17 28.28 -19.00
N ALA A 42 42.88 28.68 -20.06
CA ALA A 42 42.57 29.81 -20.95
C ALA A 42 41.51 29.47 -22.03
N PRO A 43 40.92 30.47 -22.74
CA PRO A 43 39.62 30.35 -23.43
C PRO A 43 39.66 30.20 -24.97
N GLY A 44 38.54 29.74 -25.54
CA GLY A 44 38.15 29.80 -26.97
C GLY A 44 37.49 28.48 -27.41
N THR A 45 36.25 28.41 -27.92
CA THR A 45 35.60 29.11 -29.05
C THR A 45 34.07 28.83 -29.06
N PRO A 46 33.24 29.55 -29.84
CA PRO A 46 31.81 29.72 -29.55
C PRO A 46 30.89 28.65 -30.16
N VAL A 47 29.82 28.30 -29.44
CA VAL A 47 28.70 27.46 -29.90
C VAL A 47 27.65 28.34 -30.56
N ARG A 48 27.33 28.07 -31.84
CA ARG A 48 26.15 28.62 -32.54
C ARG A 48 24.88 27.85 -32.17
N PRO A 49 23.71 28.50 -32.07
CA PRO A 49 22.44 27.84 -31.79
C PRO A 49 21.87 27.21 -33.08
N HIS A 50 21.23 26.05 -32.97
CA HIS A 50 20.40 25.50 -34.04
C HIS A 50 18.93 25.49 -33.62
N SER A 51 18.16 26.07 -34.52
CA SER A 51 16.77 26.50 -34.42
C SER A 51 15.77 25.35 -34.45
N ALA A 52 14.58 25.62 -33.91
CA ALA A 52 13.37 24.79 -33.99
C ALA A 52 12.87 24.56 -35.43
N PRO A 53 12.12 23.47 -35.71
CA PRO A 53 11.42 23.29 -36.98
C PRO A 53 9.98 23.87 -36.96
N PRO A 54 9.45 24.37 -38.10
CA PRO A 54 8.12 24.96 -38.22
C PRO A 54 7.02 23.93 -38.58
N PRO A 55 5.72 24.29 -38.50
CA PRO A 55 4.61 23.44 -38.92
C PRO A 55 4.24 23.67 -40.40
N GLY A 56 3.79 22.62 -41.09
CA GLY A 56 3.29 22.74 -42.46
C GLY A 56 2.75 21.43 -43.05
N ALA A 57 1.47 21.45 -43.42
CA ALA A 57 0.69 20.35 -43.97
C ALA A 57 1.10 19.93 -45.39
N ARG A 58 0.78 18.67 -45.76
CA ARG A 58 0.05 18.32 -47.01
C ARG A 58 -0.28 16.83 -47.07
N ALA A 59 -1.55 16.56 -47.33
CA ALA A 59 -2.08 15.26 -47.71
C ALA A 59 -1.63 14.86 -49.12
N ARG A 60 -1.48 13.56 -49.37
CA ARG A 60 -2.02 12.86 -50.55
C ARG A 60 -1.92 11.34 -50.38
N ALA A 61 -3.05 10.69 -50.66
CA ALA A 61 -3.25 9.27 -50.69
C ALA A 61 -2.64 8.62 -51.95
N VAL A 62 -2.21 7.36 -51.84
CA VAL A 62 -2.26 6.36 -52.93
C VAL A 62 -2.57 4.98 -52.31
N ALA A 63 -3.45 4.25 -52.99
CA ALA A 63 -4.10 3.01 -52.61
C ALA A 63 -3.36 1.74 -53.09
N ALA A 64 -3.94 0.59 -52.69
CA ALA A 64 -3.74 -0.80 -53.14
C ALA A 64 -2.47 -1.52 -52.59
N ALA A 65 -2.54 -2.76 -52.12
CA ALA A 65 -3.30 -3.89 -52.66
C ALA A 65 -3.87 -4.87 -51.60
N LEU A 66 -4.96 -5.53 -52.02
CA LEU A 66 -5.66 -6.64 -51.37
C LEU A 66 -4.90 -7.97 -51.51
N THR A 67 -5.14 -8.89 -50.57
CA THR A 67 -5.67 -10.27 -50.75
C THR A 67 -5.57 -10.99 -49.39
N ALA A 68 -6.34 -11.99 -49.00
CA ALA A 68 -7.68 -12.51 -49.27
C ALA A 68 -7.77 -13.78 -48.40
N ALA A 69 -8.80 -13.94 -47.56
CA ALA A 69 -9.24 -15.26 -47.09
C ALA A 69 -10.69 -15.18 -46.58
N LEU A 70 -11.60 -15.73 -47.38
CA LEU A 70 -13.00 -16.01 -47.06
C LEU A 70 -13.27 -17.47 -47.45
N ALA A 71 -13.82 -18.25 -46.51
CA ALA A 71 -14.86 -19.29 -46.67
C ALA A 71 -14.83 -20.19 -45.40
N GLY A 72 -15.94 -20.56 -44.77
CA GLY A 72 -17.33 -20.40 -45.16
C GLY A 72 -18.28 -20.72 -44.00
N THR A 73 -19.51 -20.25 -44.17
CA THR A 73 -20.70 -20.51 -43.34
C THR A 73 -21.44 -21.75 -43.83
N VAL A 74 -21.91 -22.60 -42.90
CA VAL A 74 -23.03 -23.52 -43.13
C VAL A 74 -24.01 -23.36 -41.96
N LEU A 75 -25.25 -22.99 -42.30
CA LEU A 75 -26.44 -23.02 -41.43
C LEU A 75 -27.24 -24.28 -41.80
N LEU A 76 -27.76 -25.00 -40.80
CA LEU A 76 -28.97 -25.81 -40.88
C LEU A 76 -29.61 -25.91 -39.49
N ASN A 77 -30.94 -26.00 -39.48
CA ASN A 77 -31.87 -25.62 -38.43
C ASN A 77 -32.70 -26.84 -37.95
N ALA A 78 -32.87 -27.00 -36.63
CA ALA A 78 -33.97 -27.68 -35.85
C ALA A 78 -34.24 -29.20 -36.03
N PRO A 79 -34.99 -29.94 -35.13
CA PRO A 79 -35.77 -29.54 -33.92
C PRO A 79 -35.60 -30.45 -32.63
N PRO A 80 -36.22 -30.13 -31.46
CA PRO A 80 -36.64 -31.09 -30.39
C PRO A 80 -38.16 -31.45 -30.55
N PRO A 81 -38.84 -32.47 -29.93
CA PRO A 81 -38.97 -32.77 -28.47
C PRO A 81 -39.41 -34.27 -28.12
N PRO A 82 -40.41 -34.64 -27.24
CA PRO A 82 -40.42 -34.89 -25.75
C PRO A 82 -41.05 -36.30 -25.33
N PRO A 83 -41.85 -36.48 -24.22
CA PRO A 83 -41.58 -36.57 -22.77
C PRO A 83 -42.12 -37.87 -22.07
N SER A 84 -41.95 -37.98 -20.72
CA SER A 84 -42.79 -38.72 -19.71
C SER A 84 -41.96 -39.64 -18.78
N GLY A 85 -42.14 -39.71 -17.46
CA GLY A 85 -43.26 -39.22 -16.65
C GLY A 85 -42.97 -39.12 -15.14
N ALA A 86 -44.00 -38.63 -14.45
CA ALA A 86 -44.21 -38.55 -13.00
C ALA A 86 -44.05 -39.93 -12.31
N VAL A 87 -43.99 -40.13 -10.99
CA VAL A 87 -44.50 -39.53 -9.73
C VAL A 87 -43.64 -40.22 -8.62
N ALA A 88 -43.39 -39.72 -7.42
CA ALA A 88 -44.35 -39.67 -6.31
C ALA A 88 -43.66 -39.12 -5.04
N SER A 89 -44.46 -38.37 -4.29
CA SER A 89 -44.27 -38.00 -2.88
C SER A 89 -44.11 -39.21 -1.96
N GLY A 90 -43.30 -39.06 -0.90
CA GLY A 90 -43.17 -40.06 0.16
C GLY A 90 -42.29 -39.59 1.32
N ALA A 91 -42.84 -38.72 2.16
CA ALA A 91 -42.52 -38.65 3.59
C ALA A 91 -43.82 -39.05 4.34
N PRO A 92 -43.81 -39.53 5.59
CA PRO A 92 -42.79 -39.35 6.63
C PRO A 92 -42.44 -40.62 7.45
N ALA A 93 -41.41 -40.54 8.30
CA ALA A 93 -41.45 -40.91 9.73
C ALA A 93 -40.07 -41.17 10.35
N ALA A 94 -39.71 -40.31 11.30
CA ALA A 94 -39.21 -40.60 12.64
C ALA A 94 -37.94 -41.46 12.88
N ALA A 95 -36.94 -40.76 13.44
CA ALA A 95 -36.35 -41.03 14.76
C ALA A 95 -35.05 -41.87 14.87
N THR A 96 -34.00 -41.12 15.26
CA THR A 96 -32.92 -41.44 16.22
C THR A 96 -31.79 -42.40 15.81
N ALA A 97 -30.62 -41.82 15.54
CA ALA A 97 -29.37 -42.17 16.22
C ALA A 97 -28.31 -41.07 15.98
N THR A 98 -28.15 -40.18 16.96
CA THR A 98 -26.99 -39.30 17.10
C THR A 98 -25.71 -40.14 17.26
N ARG A 99 -24.85 -40.12 16.25
CA ARG A 99 -23.43 -40.50 16.41
C ARG A 99 -22.59 -39.28 16.10
N ALA A 100 -22.26 -38.54 17.15
CA ALA A 100 -21.25 -37.49 17.10
C ALA A 100 -19.90 -38.14 16.75
N MET A 101 -19.53 -38.06 15.46
CA MET A 101 -18.16 -38.25 15.03
C MET A 101 -17.38 -37.01 15.48
N ALA A 102 -16.73 -37.13 16.64
CA ALA A 102 -15.72 -36.18 17.09
C ALA A 102 -14.55 -36.22 16.10
N GLY A 103 -14.63 -35.37 15.07
CA GLY A 103 -13.50 -35.09 14.19
C GLY A 103 -12.48 -34.27 14.97
N ALA A 104 -11.38 -34.91 15.36
CA ALA A 104 -10.16 -34.22 15.73
C ALA A 104 -9.62 -33.49 14.48
N GLY A 105 -9.83 -32.18 14.42
CA GLY A 105 -9.45 -31.35 13.28
C GLY A 105 -9.15 -29.91 13.70
N ALA A 106 -7.88 -29.68 14.03
CA ALA A 106 -7.16 -28.40 14.20
C ALA A 106 -7.71 -27.38 15.22
N PRO A 107 -6.85 -26.74 16.05
CA PRO A 107 -7.23 -25.52 16.74
C PRO A 107 -7.40 -24.43 15.67
N GLY A 108 -8.63 -24.24 15.21
CA GLY A 108 -9.05 -23.01 14.57
C GLY A 108 -8.84 -21.90 15.58
N GLY A 109 -7.68 -21.24 15.53
CA GLY A 109 -7.44 -20.04 16.30
C GLY A 109 -8.58 -19.08 15.98
N ALA A 110 -9.41 -18.78 16.97
CA ALA A 110 -10.52 -17.85 16.82
C ALA A 110 -10.02 -16.63 16.03
N ALA A 111 -10.71 -16.30 14.94
CA ALA A 111 -10.36 -15.14 14.13
C ALA A 111 -10.40 -13.91 15.03
N THR A 112 -9.23 -13.49 15.52
CA THR A 112 -9.13 -12.33 16.39
C THR A 112 -9.48 -11.12 15.55
N THR A 113 -10.51 -10.38 15.97
CA THR A 113 -10.90 -9.12 15.34
C THR A 113 -9.67 -8.21 15.21
N PRO A 114 -9.46 -7.59 14.04
CA PRO A 114 -8.35 -6.66 13.86
C PRO A 114 -8.40 -5.54 14.90
N VAL A 115 -7.24 -5.13 15.41
CA VAL A 115 -7.15 -3.96 16.30
C VAL A 115 -7.15 -2.72 15.43
N THR A 116 -8.09 -1.80 15.68
CA THR A 116 -8.19 -0.52 14.97
C THR A 116 -7.61 0.62 15.80
N PHE A 117 -7.21 1.70 15.11
CA PHE A 117 -6.78 2.95 15.72
C PHE A 117 -7.34 4.11 14.90
N SER A 118 -7.79 5.15 15.59
CA SER A 118 -8.21 6.41 14.98
C SER A 118 -7.39 7.55 15.57
N GLY A 119 -6.80 8.40 14.72
CA GLY A 119 -5.96 9.50 15.18
C GLY A 119 -4.96 9.98 14.14
N LYS A 120 -3.87 10.59 14.60
CA LYS A 120 -2.76 10.99 13.73
C LYS A 120 -1.65 9.94 13.73
N ALA A 121 -1.05 9.76 12.57
CA ALA A 121 0.12 8.93 12.37
C ALA A 121 1.17 9.73 11.59
N PHE A 122 2.41 9.27 11.62
CA PHE A 122 3.43 9.73 10.67
C PHE A 122 4.13 8.54 10.06
N ASP A 123 4.80 8.73 8.94
CA ASP A 123 5.76 7.76 8.45
C ASP A 123 7.06 8.47 8.06
N THR A 124 8.16 7.73 8.10
CA THR A 124 9.49 8.25 7.78
C THR A 124 10.34 7.12 7.25
N CYS A 125 11.32 7.47 6.43
CA CYS A 125 12.04 6.51 5.59
C CYS A 125 12.77 5.43 6.40
N GLU A 126 13.47 5.79 7.48
CA GLU A 126 14.10 4.84 8.41
C GLU A 126 13.33 4.80 9.73
N ALA A 127 13.10 3.61 10.30
CA ALA A 127 12.60 3.47 11.66
C ALA A 127 13.47 4.30 12.63
N PRO A 128 12.90 5.28 13.36
CA PRO A 128 13.69 6.11 14.27
C PRO A 128 14.22 5.29 15.46
N SER A 129 15.34 5.68 16.06
CA SER A 129 15.81 5.04 17.29
C SER A 129 14.79 5.14 18.42
N LEU A 130 14.81 4.18 19.36
CA LEU A 130 13.86 4.18 20.48
C LEU A 130 13.94 5.46 21.35
N THR A 131 15.11 6.09 21.44
CA THR A 131 15.27 7.40 22.09
C THR A 131 14.47 8.49 21.39
N VAL A 132 14.49 8.51 20.05
CA VAL A 132 13.68 9.44 19.26
C VAL A 132 12.20 9.11 19.43
N MET A 133 11.82 7.85 19.33
CA MET A 133 10.43 7.41 19.53
C MET A 133 9.88 7.81 20.90
N LYS A 134 10.72 7.76 21.95
CA LYS A 134 10.36 8.21 23.31
C LYS A 134 10.16 9.72 23.37
N ALA A 135 11.07 10.51 22.81
CA ALA A 135 10.94 11.96 22.75
C ALA A 135 9.70 12.40 21.96
N TRP A 136 9.41 11.71 20.87
CA TRP A 136 8.26 11.97 20.01
C TRP A 136 6.92 11.55 20.60
N ARG A 137 6.88 10.90 21.77
CA ARG A 137 5.61 10.71 22.49
C ARG A 137 4.95 12.01 22.94
N GLY A 138 5.69 13.13 22.96
CA GLY A 138 5.13 14.47 23.15
C GLY A 138 4.52 15.10 21.88
N SER A 139 4.58 14.41 20.74
CA SER A 139 3.96 14.84 19.48
C SER A 139 2.47 14.51 19.44
N PRO A 140 1.68 15.05 18.48
CA PRO A 140 0.27 14.70 18.34
C PRO A 140 0.04 13.31 17.68
N TYR A 141 1.10 12.57 17.33
CA TYR A 141 0.99 11.29 16.64
C TYR A 141 0.88 10.12 17.61
N GLY A 142 -0.02 9.17 17.30
CA GLY A 142 -0.19 7.92 18.05
C GLY A 142 0.26 6.67 17.30
N ALA A 143 0.48 6.78 15.98
CA ALA A 143 0.94 5.66 15.14
C ALA A 143 2.12 6.07 14.25
N VAL A 144 2.91 5.07 13.83
CA VAL A 144 4.07 5.24 12.95
C VAL A 144 4.06 4.21 11.82
N GLY A 145 4.32 4.67 10.59
CA GLY A 145 4.61 3.83 9.44
C GLY A 145 6.01 3.25 9.51
N ILE A 146 6.13 1.93 9.31
CA ILE A 146 7.41 1.22 9.30
C ILE A 146 7.59 0.49 7.97
N TYR A 147 8.69 0.78 7.28
CA TYR A 147 9.01 0.16 5.99
C TYR A 147 9.68 -1.19 6.19
N PHE A 148 8.90 -2.22 6.51
CA PHE A 148 9.40 -3.49 7.04
C PHE A 148 9.90 -4.49 6.00
N GLY A 149 9.58 -4.28 4.72
CA GLY A 149 9.76 -5.30 3.69
C GLY A 149 9.78 -4.74 2.26
N GLY A 150 10.18 -5.59 1.31
CA GLY A 150 10.18 -5.28 -0.12
C GLY A 150 11.49 -4.69 -0.68
N ARG A 151 11.80 -5.02 -1.93
CA ARG A 151 13.04 -4.62 -2.63
C ARG A 151 13.06 -3.16 -3.09
N GLY A 152 11.90 -2.52 -3.15
CA GLY A 152 11.69 -1.16 -3.66
C GLY A 152 11.70 -0.06 -2.59
N ARG A 153 12.07 -0.37 -1.34
CA ARG A 153 12.15 0.62 -0.25
C ARG A 153 13.12 1.76 -0.61
N GLY A 154 12.73 2.99 -0.29
CA GLY A 154 13.60 4.17 -0.43
C GLY A 154 14.83 4.08 0.48
N CYS A 155 14.62 3.71 1.74
CA CYS A 155 15.68 3.39 2.69
C CYS A 155 15.88 1.86 2.73
N PRO A 156 16.91 1.32 2.04
CA PRO A 156 17.05 -0.11 1.84
C PRO A 156 17.34 -0.85 3.16
N VAL A 157 18.09 -0.22 4.07
CA VAL A 157 18.50 -0.77 5.36
C VAL A 157 17.72 -0.08 6.47
N GLN A 158 16.89 -0.84 7.18
CA GLN A 158 16.17 -0.36 8.37
C GLN A 158 16.97 -0.71 9.62
N LYS A 159 17.98 0.12 9.95
CA LYS A 159 18.99 -0.21 10.98
C LYS A 159 18.38 -0.49 12.36
N GLU A 160 17.38 0.30 12.75
CA GLU A 160 16.73 0.19 14.06
C GLU A 160 15.62 -0.87 14.09
N LEU A 161 15.03 -1.21 12.93
CA LEU A 161 13.82 -2.02 12.85
C LEU A 161 14.12 -3.50 13.11
N THR A 162 14.06 -3.87 14.38
CA THR A 162 14.26 -5.22 14.89
C THR A 162 13.02 -5.69 15.65
N PRO A 163 12.90 -6.99 15.99
CA PRO A 163 11.80 -7.47 16.83
C PRO A 163 11.77 -6.77 18.19
N ALA A 164 12.95 -6.49 18.77
CA ALA A 164 13.08 -5.75 20.03
C ALA A 164 12.59 -4.31 19.90
N TRP A 165 12.90 -3.64 18.79
CA TRP A 165 12.39 -2.31 18.50
C TRP A 165 10.86 -2.31 18.36
N VAL A 166 10.30 -3.27 17.60
CA VAL A 166 8.85 -3.41 17.41
C VAL A 166 8.13 -3.60 18.74
N ALA A 167 8.63 -4.50 19.59
CA ALA A 167 8.09 -4.72 20.92
C ALA A 167 8.19 -3.46 21.81
N SER A 168 9.34 -2.77 21.78
CA SER A 168 9.59 -1.58 22.60
C SER A 168 8.75 -0.38 22.17
N ALA A 169 8.65 -0.12 20.86
CA ALA A 169 7.80 0.95 20.32
C ALA A 169 6.33 0.68 20.65
N HIS A 170 5.87 -0.56 20.50
CA HIS A 170 4.51 -0.95 20.88
C HIS A 170 4.24 -0.79 22.39
N ALA A 171 5.17 -1.23 23.25
CA ALA A 171 5.07 -1.08 24.71
C ALA A 171 5.07 0.40 25.15
N MET A 172 5.71 1.27 24.38
CA MET A 172 5.68 2.73 24.56
C MET A 172 4.35 3.38 24.14
N GLY A 173 3.42 2.59 23.56
CA GLY A 173 2.11 3.05 23.14
C GLY A 173 2.03 3.49 21.68
N TRP A 174 3.06 3.26 20.86
CA TRP A 174 2.96 3.46 19.42
C TRP A 174 2.13 2.35 18.76
N ARG A 175 1.22 2.75 17.88
CA ARG A 175 0.63 1.82 16.90
C ARG A 175 1.52 1.76 15.66
N LEU A 176 1.60 0.60 15.02
CA LEU A 176 2.49 0.38 13.89
C LEU A 176 1.68 0.14 12.61
N LEU A 177 2.12 0.75 11.52
CA LEU A 177 1.56 0.62 10.18
C LEU A 177 2.65 0.00 9.27
N PRO A 178 2.65 -1.33 9.05
CA PRO A 178 3.71 -1.98 8.30
C PRO A 178 3.56 -1.76 6.80
N LEU A 179 4.48 -1.02 6.17
CA LEU A 179 4.53 -0.84 4.71
C LEU A 179 5.52 -1.80 4.04
N PHE A 180 5.07 -2.49 3.01
CA PHE A 180 5.87 -3.35 2.16
C PHE A 180 6.05 -2.69 0.79
N VAL A 181 7.29 -2.31 0.46
CA VAL A 181 7.59 -1.61 -0.80
C VAL A 181 8.19 -2.61 -1.79
N GLY A 182 7.28 -3.32 -2.45
CA GLY A 182 7.60 -4.39 -3.37
C GLY A 182 7.86 -3.90 -4.80
N SER A 183 7.44 -4.74 -5.74
CA SER A 183 7.42 -4.40 -7.15
C SER A 183 6.41 -3.30 -7.46
N GLN A 184 6.76 -2.46 -8.44
CA GLN A 184 6.05 -1.23 -8.77
C GLN A 184 5.36 -1.35 -10.12
N ALA A 185 4.33 -0.52 -10.35
CA ALA A 185 3.65 -0.47 -11.64
C ALA A 185 4.66 -0.35 -12.80
N PRO A 186 4.46 -1.04 -13.95
CA PRO A 186 5.40 -0.96 -15.08
C PRO A 186 5.62 0.47 -15.58
N CYS A 187 4.60 1.32 -15.44
CA CYS A 187 4.60 2.73 -15.80
C CYS A 187 4.76 3.67 -14.59
N VAL A 188 5.41 3.21 -13.50
CA VAL A 188 5.70 4.04 -12.32
C VAL A 188 6.39 5.35 -12.71
N ASP A 189 5.90 6.45 -12.15
CA ASP A 189 6.38 7.79 -12.48
C ASP A 189 7.79 8.02 -11.92
N SER A 190 8.05 7.50 -10.71
CA SER A 190 9.35 7.59 -10.05
C SER A 190 10.44 6.85 -10.81
N LEU A 191 11.45 7.59 -11.29
CA LEU A 191 12.61 7.06 -12.01
C LEU A 191 13.36 6.02 -11.18
N ALA A 192 13.56 6.29 -9.89
CA ALA A 192 14.28 5.39 -8.97
C ALA A 192 13.57 4.04 -8.79
N LYS A 193 12.25 4.01 -9.04
CA LYS A 193 11.39 2.84 -8.85
C LYS A 193 11.24 1.98 -10.10
N ARG A 194 11.57 2.48 -11.29
CA ARG A 194 11.43 1.77 -12.57
C ARG A 194 12.14 0.41 -12.61
N LYS A 195 13.31 0.29 -11.98
CA LYS A 195 14.06 -0.99 -11.86
C LYS A 195 13.34 -2.06 -11.03
N TYR A 196 12.29 -1.69 -10.30
CA TYR A 196 11.44 -2.59 -9.54
C TYR A 196 10.10 -2.86 -10.22
N ALA A 197 9.97 -2.57 -11.52
CA ALA A 197 8.74 -2.83 -12.27
C ALA A 197 8.25 -4.28 -12.11
N ILE A 198 6.93 -4.43 -12.05
CA ILE A 198 6.24 -5.71 -12.19
C ILE A 198 6.55 -6.25 -13.59
N GLY A 199 7.00 -7.51 -13.65
CA GLY A 199 7.41 -8.15 -14.89
C GLY A 199 6.22 -8.75 -15.66
N SER A 200 6.53 -9.67 -16.57
CA SER A 200 5.55 -10.37 -17.41
C SER A 200 4.64 -11.34 -16.66
N ASN A 201 4.96 -11.69 -15.41
CA ASN A 201 4.22 -12.66 -14.60
C ASN A 201 3.63 -12.01 -13.32
N PRO A 202 2.74 -11.01 -13.44
CA PRO A 202 2.27 -10.21 -12.30
C PRO A 202 1.63 -11.06 -11.20
N THR A 203 0.86 -12.09 -11.56
CA THR A 203 0.20 -12.97 -10.58
C THR A 203 1.21 -13.76 -9.75
N SER A 204 2.17 -14.42 -10.38
CA SER A 204 3.19 -15.21 -9.67
C SER A 204 4.06 -14.32 -8.79
N GLN A 205 4.45 -13.16 -9.31
CA GLN A 205 5.24 -12.16 -8.59
C GLN A 205 4.48 -11.60 -7.38
N GLY A 206 3.18 -11.31 -7.52
CA GLY A 206 2.31 -10.85 -6.44
C GLY A 206 2.16 -11.88 -5.34
N THR A 207 1.89 -13.14 -5.69
CA THR A 207 1.84 -14.24 -4.70
C THR A 207 3.17 -14.37 -3.97
N LYS A 208 4.30 -14.37 -4.69
CA LYS A 208 5.62 -14.47 -4.05
C LYS A 208 5.87 -13.33 -3.07
N GLU A 209 5.61 -12.09 -3.47
CA GLU A 209 5.85 -10.93 -2.61
C GLU A 209 4.86 -10.84 -1.44
N GLY A 210 3.65 -11.39 -1.57
CA GLY A 210 2.71 -11.56 -0.45
C GLY A 210 3.26 -12.51 0.61
N GLY A 211 3.84 -13.64 0.18
CA GLY A 211 4.52 -14.58 1.05
C GLY A 211 5.76 -13.98 1.72
N ASP A 212 6.57 -13.23 0.96
CA ASP A 212 7.75 -12.53 1.49
C ASP A 212 7.36 -11.46 2.52
N ALA A 213 6.28 -10.72 2.29
CA ALA A 213 5.74 -9.75 3.24
C ALA A 213 5.32 -10.43 4.55
N VAL A 214 4.55 -11.51 4.50
CA VAL A 214 4.15 -12.22 5.72
C VAL A 214 5.35 -12.81 6.45
N LYS A 215 6.33 -13.37 5.73
CA LYS A 215 7.57 -13.89 6.34
C LYS A 215 8.32 -12.79 7.09
N ALA A 216 8.50 -11.61 6.48
CA ALA A 216 9.17 -10.48 7.11
C ALA A 216 8.40 -9.93 8.31
N ALA A 217 7.07 -9.85 8.22
CA ALA A 217 6.21 -9.43 9.33
C ALA A 217 6.35 -10.37 10.54
N LYS A 218 6.29 -11.69 10.31
CA LYS A 218 6.49 -12.70 11.36
C LYS A 218 7.87 -12.59 12.00
N ALA A 219 8.92 -12.38 11.20
CA ALA A 219 10.28 -12.23 11.71
C ALA A 219 10.42 -11.03 12.68
N LEU A 220 9.59 -9.99 12.51
CA LEU A 220 9.52 -8.82 13.38
C LEU A 220 8.56 -8.96 14.57
N GLY A 221 7.88 -10.10 14.72
CA GLY A 221 6.87 -10.30 15.76
C GLY A 221 5.52 -9.63 15.47
N ILE A 222 5.23 -9.33 14.21
CA ILE A 222 3.91 -8.84 13.77
C ILE A 222 3.02 -10.06 13.49
N GLY A 223 2.02 -10.26 14.35
CA GLY A 223 1.15 -11.43 14.35
C GLY A 223 0.05 -11.39 13.28
N THR A 224 -0.67 -12.50 13.15
CA THR A 224 -1.86 -12.61 12.28
C THR A 224 -2.96 -11.63 12.68
N SER A 225 -3.88 -11.38 11.75
CA SER A 225 -4.89 -10.31 11.81
C SER A 225 -4.31 -8.89 11.82
N SER A 226 -3.00 -8.73 11.60
CA SER A 226 -2.38 -7.43 11.34
C SER A 226 -2.56 -7.01 9.88
N PRO A 227 -2.68 -5.70 9.61
CA PRO A 227 -2.55 -5.18 8.25
C PRO A 227 -1.11 -5.20 7.79
N LEU A 228 -0.91 -5.51 6.51
CA LEU A 228 0.31 -5.24 5.76
C LEU A 228 -0.07 -4.32 4.61
N TYR A 229 0.56 -3.16 4.50
CA TYR A 229 0.23 -2.15 3.49
C TYR A 229 1.18 -2.30 2.30
N LEU A 230 0.67 -2.78 1.16
CA LEU A 230 1.43 -2.82 -0.08
C LEU A 230 1.55 -1.40 -0.65
N ASP A 231 2.78 -0.92 -0.80
CA ASP A 231 3.09 0.38 -1.38
C ASP A 231 3.29 0.25 -2.90
N ILE A 232 2.35 0.84 -3.65
CA ILE A 232 2.48 1.08 -5.09
C ILE A 232 2.48 2.60 -5.33
N GLU A 233 3.62 3.11 -5.74
CA GLU A 233 3.84 4.53 -6.02
C GLU A 233 2.96 5.03 -7.18
N ALA A 234 2.90 6.35 -7.35
CA ALA A 234 2.20 6.95 -8.49
C ALA A 234 2.73 6.41 -9.84
N TYR A 235 1.81 6.21 -10.78
CA TYR A 235 2.10 5.65 -12.08
C TYR A 235 1.21 6.28 -13.14
N ARG A 236 1.66 6.25 -14.40
CA ARG A 236 1.01 6.96 -15.51
C ARG A 236 -0.49 6.72 -15.58
N ARG A 237 -1.26 7.77 -15.34
CA ARG A 237 -2.72 7.77 -15.46
C ARG A 237 -3.14 7.51 -16.91
N GLY A 238 -4.17 6.67 -17.09
CA GLY A 238 -4.75 6.37 -18.40
C GLY A 238 -4.03 5.26 -19.19
N ASP A 239 -2.88 4.77 -18.70
CA ASP A 239 -2.20 3.62 -19.27
C ASP A 239 -2.90 2.32 -18.82
N THR A 240 -3.85 1.84 -19.63
CA THR A 240 -4.72 0.71 -19.27
C THR A 240 -3.96 -0.61 -19.15
N GLY A 241 -2.90 -0.80 -19.96
CA GLY A 241 -2.05 -1.99 -19.90
C GLY A 241 -1.25 -2.03 -18.60
N CYS A 242 -0.64 -0.90 -18.22
CA CYS A 242 0.03 -0.75 -16.94
C CYS A 242 -0.92 -0.98 -15.75
N ALA A 243 -2.09 -0.35 -15.75
CA ALA A 243 -3.08 -0.51 -14.69
C ALA A 243 -3.56 -1.96 -14.56
N ALA A 244 -3.78 -2.67 -15.67
CA ALA A 244 -4.18 -4.07 -15.66
C ALA A 244 -3.08 -4.98 -15.08
N THR A 245 -1.82 -4.78 -15.45
CA THR A 245 -0.68 -5.53 -14.88
C THR A 245 -0.55 -5.27 -13.37
N THR A 246 -0.66 -4.01 -12.95
CA THR A 246 -0.63 -3.63 -11.53
C THR A 246 -1.77 -4.28 -10.76
N LEU A 247 -3.00 -4.24 -11.30
CA LEU A 247 -4.17 -4.86 -10.67
C LEU A 247 -3.99 -6.38 -10.51
N ALA A 248 -3.48 -7.08 -11.53
CA ALA A 248 -3.24 -8.52 -11.46
C ALA A 248 -2.24 -8.87 -10.34
N PHE A 249 -1.17 -8.09 -10.21
CA PHE A 249 -0.19 -8.22 -9.14
C PHE A 249 -0.80 -7.96 -7.77
N VAL A 250 -1.50 -6.83 -7.58
CA VAL A 250 -2.13 -6.45 -6.31
C VAL A 250 -3.13 -7.51 -5.86
N ARG A 251 -3.98 -8.00 -6.76
CA ARG A 251 -4.96 -9.06 -6.44
C ARG A 251 -4.29 -10.35 -5.98
N ALA A 252 -3.19 -10.75 -6.63
CA ALA A 252 -2.46 -11.95 -6.24
C ALA A 252 -1.76 -11.79 -4.89
N TRP A 253 -1.14 -10.63 -4.64
CA TRP A 253 -0.56 -10.28 -3.36
C TRP A 253 -1.62 -10.32 -2.24
N ASN A 254 -2.79 -9.71 -2.48
CA ASN A 254 -3.88 -9.67 -1.52
C ASN A 254 -4.41 -11.07 -1.17
N ARG A 255 -4.60 -11.94 -2.17
CA ARG A 255 -5.02 -13.33 -1.92
C ARG A 255 -4.02 -14.07 -1.06
N GLU A 256 -2.73 -13.93 -1.33
CA GLU A 256 -1.70 -14.61 -0.54
C GLU A 256 -1.64 -14.10 0.89
N VAL A 257 -1.67 -12.78 1.08
CA VAL A 257 -1.67 -12.15 2.42
C VAL A 257 -2.87 -12.60 3.25
N ARG A 258 -4.07 -12.64 2.64
CA ARG A 258 -5.27 -13.19 3.30
C ARG A 258 -5.15 -14.67 3.61
N ARG A 259 -4.69 -15.47 2.65
CA ARG A 259 -4.49 -16.93 2.81
C ARG A 259 -3.57 -17.23 3.99
N LEU A 260 -2.61 -16.35 4.25
CA LEU A 260 -1.66 -16.45 5.35
C LEU A 260 -2.13 -15.78 6.66
N GLY A 261 -3.37 -15.28 6.72
CA GLY A 261 -4.02 -14.78 7.93
C GLY A 261 -3.73 -13.32 8.26
N TYR A 262 -3.34 -12.49 7.28
CA TYR A 262 -3.11 -11.05 7.42
C TYR A 262 -4.12 -10.26 6.58
N LEU A 263 -4.24 -8.96 6.86
CA LEU A 263 -5.10 -8.08 6.09
C LEU A 263 -4.28 -7.34 5.02
N PRO A 264 -4.61 -7.47 3.72
CA PRO A 264 -4.00 -6.64 2.69
C PRO A 264 -4.49 -5.19 2.76
N GLY A 265 -3.61 -4.27 3.08
CA GLY A 265 -3.78 -2.85 2.85
C GLY A 265 -3.09 -2.41 1.55
N PHE A 266 -3.51 -1.28 1.00
CA PHE A 266 -2.92 -0.72 -0.23
C PHE A 266 -2.64 0.77 -0.06
N TYR A 267 -1.40 1.15 -0.31
CA TYR A 267 -0.96 2.54 -0.40
C TYR A 267 -0.73 2.94 -1.85
N SER A 268 -1.26 4.10 -2.25
CA SER A 268 -0.92 4.76 -3.51
C SER A 268 -1.37 6.23 -3.56
N SER A 269 -1.04 6.92 -4.66
CA SER A 269 -1.58 8.24 -4.96
C SER A 269 -3.09 8.19 -5.23
N ALA A 270 -3.81 9.17 -4.69
CA ALA A 270 -5.22 9.40 -4.95
C ALA A 270 -5.53 9.64 -6.45
N ASP A 271 -4.55 10.13 -7.22
CA ASP A 271 -4.76 10.46 -8.62
C ASP A 271 -4.60 9.25 -9.57
N THR A 272 -4.01 8.15 -9.08
CA THR A 272 -3.66 6.97 -9.89
C THR A 272 -4.13 5.67 -9.23
N GLY A 273 -3.32 5.02 -8.39
CA GLY A 273 -3.59 3.68 -7.88
C GLY A 273 -4.86 3.57 -7.06
N VAL A 274 -5.13 4.55 -6.20
CA VAL A 274 -6.36 4.59 -5.38
C VAL A 274 -7.59 4.72 -6.28
N ARG A 275 -7.53 5.61 -7.28
CA ARG A 275 -8.61 5.79 -8.26
C ARG A 275 -8.86 4.50 -9.05
N ASP A 276 -7.81 3.80 -9.45
CA ASP A 276 -7.93 2.54 -10.16
C ASP A 276 -8.55 1.45 -9.27
N MET A 277 -8.10 1.32 -8.02
CA MET A 277 -8.70 0.38 -7.06
C MET A 277 -10.19 0.68 -6.81
N GLU A 278 -10.57 1.96 -6.67
CA GLU A 278 -11.98 2.33 -6.52
C GLU A 278 -12.81 1.97 -7.77
N LYS A 279 -12.27 2.24 -8.97
CA LYS A 279 -12.93 1.84 -10.21
C LYS A 279 -13.17 0.33 -10.24
N GLN A 280 -12.20 -0.47 -9.80
CA GLN A 280 -12.35 -1.92 -9.74
C GLN A 280 -13.35 -2.37 -8.67
N ARG A 281 -13.41 -1.66 -7.53
CA ARG A 281 -14.39 -1.91 -6.47
C ARG A 281 -15.81 -1.70 -6.97
N VAL A 282 -16.06 -0.57 -7.64
CA VAL A 282 -17.36 -0.26 -8.28
C VAL A 282 -17.72 -1.30 -9.33
N ALA A 283 -16.74 -1.81 -10.08
CA ALA A 283 -16.93 -2.90 -11.06
C ALA A 283 -17.14 -4.29 -10.44
N GLY A 284 -17.12 -4.43 -9.10
CA GLY A 284 -17.32 -5.71 -8.41
C GLY A 284 -16.13 -6.68 -8.49
N THR A 285 -14.95 -6.18 -8.84
CA THR A 285 -13.73 -7.00 -8.94
C THR A 285 -13.38 -7.61 -7.57
N LYS A 286 -13.07 -8.90 -7.56
CA LYS A 286 -12.71 -9.63 -6.33
C LYS A 286 -11.23 -9.46 -5.99
N ASP A 287 -10.86 -9.84 -4.77
CA ASP A 287 -9.47 -9.81 -4.27
C ASP A 287 -8.81 -8.43 -4.26
N LEU A 288 -9.60 -7.35 -4.20
CA LEU A 288 -9.09 -6.01 -3.93
C LEU A 288 -8.52 -5.93 -2.49
N PRO A 289 -7.90 -4.82 -2.06
CA PRO A 289 -7.42 -4.68 -0.68
C PRO A 289 -8.57 -4.77 0.35
N ASP A 290 -8.25 -4.82 1.63
CA ASP A 290 -9.21 -4.64 2.74
C ASP A 290 -9.12 -3.22 3.34
N VAL A 291 -7.98 -2.55 3.19
CA VAL A 291 -7.71 -1.22 3.76
C VAL A 291 -7.09 -0.31 2.71
N MET A 292 -7.56 0.94 2.64
CA MET A 292 -7.09 1.95 1.69
C MET A 292 -6.26 3.03 2.38
N TRP A 293 -4.98 3.16 2.02
CA TRP A 293 -4.12 4.28 2.37
C TRP A 293 -3.91 5.13 1.12
N PHE A 294 -4.43 6.35 1.12
CA PHE A 294 -4.31 7.24 -0.04
C PHE A 294 -3.41 8.44 0.27
N ALA A 295 -2.57 8.81 -0.68
CA ALA A 295 -1.81 10.05 -0.65
C ALA A 295 -2.54 11.15 -1.43
N ARG A 296 -2.88 12.24 -0.76
CA ARG A 296 -3.28 13.51 -1.37
C ARG A 296 -2.81 14.68 -0.50
N TRP A 297 -1.75 15.34 -0.94
CA TRP A 297 -1.08 16.34 -0.13
C TRP A 297 -1.74 17.72 -0.23
N ARG A 298 -2.90 17.88 0.39
CA ARG A 298 -3.64 19.16 0.48
C ARG A 298 -3.51 19.84 1.85
N GLY A 299 -2.67 19.33 2.75
CA GLY A 299 -2.45 19.91 4.07
C GLY A 299 -3.50 19.57 5.12
N VAL A 300 -4.66 19.05 4.72
CA VAL A 300 -5.79 18.78 5.61
C VAL A 300 -6.23 17.31 5.52
N PRO A 301 -6.39 16.60 6.66
CA PRO A 301 -7.00 15.28 6.72
C PRO A 301 -8.41 15.23 6.09
N ALA A 302 -8.69 14.22 5.28
CA ALA A 302 -9.91 14.12 4.48
C ALA A 302 -10.35 12.65 4.31
N LEU A 303 -10.38 11.89 5.42
CA LEU A 303 -10.62 10.44 5.38
C LEU A 303 -11.91 10.06 4.63
N LEU A 304 -13.00 10.82 4.79
CA LEU A 304 -14.31 10.52 4.19
C LEU A 304 -14.69 11.43 3.00
N THR A 305 -13.87 12.43 2.68
CA THR A 305 -14.19 13.47 1.69
C THR A 305 -13.23 13.47 0.49
N GLU A 306 -12.39 12.44 0.36
CA GLU A 306 -11.57 12.24 -0.84
C GLU A 306 -12.46 12.01 -2.07
N SER A 307 -12.39 12.92 -3.03
CA SER A 307 -13.25 12.94 -4.22
C SER A 307 -13.20 11.67 -5.09
N VAL A 308 -12.08 10.94 -5.07
CA VAL A 308 -11.94 9.71 -5.88
C VAL A 308 -12.48 8.47 -5.18
N LEU A 309 -12.82 8.54 -3.88
CA LEU A 309 -13.37 7.43 -3.11
C LEU A 309 -14.82 7.73 -2.75
N HIS A 310 -15.74 6.82 -3.05
CA HIS A 310 -17.11 6.96 -2.56
C HIS A 310 -17.11 7.06 -1.02
N PRO A 311 -17.87 7.95 -0.34
CA PRO A 311 -17.77 8.13 1.12
C PRO A 311 -17.94 6.84 1.95
N GLU A 312 -18.74 5.89 1.46
CA GLU A 312 -19.00 4.58 2.09
C GLU A 312 -18.06 3.45 1.61
N ALA A 313 -17.13 3.73 0.70
CA ALA A 313 -16.14 2.74 0.29
C ALA A 313 -15.09 2.53 1.39
N TRP A 314 -14.57 1.32 1.58
CA TRP A 314 -13.46 1.11 2.54
C TRP A 314 -13.84 1.58 3.96
N THR A 315 -15.08 1.30 4.39
CA THR A 315 -15.61 1.62 5.73
C THR A 315 -16.34 0.41 6.34
N PRO A 316 -16.46 0.35 7.68
CA PRO A 316 -15.84 1.23 8.67
C PRO A 316 -14.35 0.90 8.89
N HIS A 317 -13.59 1.84 9.46
CA HIS A 317 -12.21 1.64 9.92
C HIS A 317 -11.29 0.99 8.87
N ALA A 318 -11.27 1.50 7.64
CA ALA A 318 -10.40 0.98 6.58
C ALA A 318 -9.78 2.09 5.72
N ARG A 319 -9.52 3.27 6.32
CA ARG A 319 -8.92 4.42 5.62
C ARG A 319 -7.73 5.04 6.35
N ILE A 320 -6.71 5.37 5.58
CA ILE A 320 -5.58 6.19 5.99
C ILE A 320 -5.37 7.27 4.92
N HIS A 321 -5.12 8.51 5.33
CA HIS A 321 -4.84 9.62 4.44
C HIS A 321 -3.46 10.19 4.75
N GLN A 322 -2.51 10.06 3.81
CA GLN A 322 -1.28 10.84 3.84
C GLN A 322 -1.58 12.23 3.26
N TYR A 323 -1.68 13.23 4.13
CA TYR A 323 -2.21 14.55 3.80
C TYR A 323 -1.15 15.64 3.67
N VAL A 324 0.09 15.34 4.09
CA VAL A 324 1.29 16.18 3.91
C VAL A 324 2.47 15.25 3.72
N GLY A 325 3.31 15.52 2.71
CA GLY A 325 4.57 14.80 2.49
C GLY A 325 5.80 15.67 2.77
N ASN A 326 6.89 15.03 3.19
CA ASN A 326 8.25 15.55 3.33
C ASN A 326 8.39 16.81 4.19
N VAL A 327 7.72 16.85 5.34
CA VAL A 327 7.87 17.95 6.30
C VAL A 327 8.85 17.61 7.40
N THR A 328 9.60 18.61 7.85
CA THR A 328 10.50 18.46 9.01
C THR A 328 9.80 18.95 10.26
N GLU A 329 9.77 18.13 11.30
CA GLU A 329 9.16 18.46 12.59
C GLU A 329 10.10 18.13 13.75
N THR A 330 9.91 18.82 14.87
CA THR A 330 10.71 18.62 16.08
C THR A 330 9.80 18.45 17.29
N TYR A 331 9.99 17.35 18.03
CA TYR A 331 9.31 17.10 19.31
C TYR A 331 10.30 16.53 20.32
N GLY A 332 10.21 16.98 21.57
CA GLY A 332 11.12 16.56 22.63
C GLY A 332 12.61 16.77 22.28
N GLY A 333 12.92 17.82 21.51
CA GLY A 333 14.27 18.13 21.04
C GLY A 333 14.83 17.20 19.96
N ARG A 334 14.01 16.34 19.34
CA ARG A 334 14.41 15.43 18.26
C ARG A 334 13.70 15.80 16.96
N THR A 335 14.46 15.96 15.89
CA THR A 335 13.96 16.35 14.56
C THR A 335 13.86 15.13 13.65
N LEU A 336 12.74 15.00 12.93
CA LEU A 336 12.54 14.02 11.86
C LEU A 336 11.96 14.68 10.61
N ALA A 337 12.32 14.16 9.44
CA ALA A 337 11.56 14.36 8.21
C ALA A 337 10.47 13.29 8.14
N VAL A 338 9.22 13.71 8.01
CA VAL A 338 8.05 12.83 8.09
C VAL A 338 7.00 13.19 7.05
N ASP A 339 6.18 12.20 6.73
CA ASP A 339 4.89 12.39 6.10
C ASP A 339 3.80 12.34 7.17
N ARG A 340 2.80 13.23 7.08
CA ARG A 340 1.69 13.27 8.03
C ARG A 340 0.53 12.44 7.54
N ASN A 341 0.02 11.61 8.44
CA ASN A 341 -1.09 10.71 8.18
C ASN A 341 -2.23 10.93 9.16
N ALA A 342 -3.46 10.84 8.67
CA ALA A 342 -4.64 10.66 9.48
C ALA A 342 -5.14 9.23 9.26
N ILE A 343 -5.57 8.58 10.33
CA ILE A 343 -5.90 7.15 10.30
C ILE A 343 -7.25 6.91 10.96
N ASP A 344 -8.02 6.04 10.33
CA ASP A 344 -9.10 5.25 10.92
C ASP A 344 -9.05 3.86 10.29
N ALA A 345 -8.17 2.99 10.79
CA ALA A 345 -7.82 1.73 10.14
C ALA A 345 -7.25 0.69 11.12
N PRO A 346 -7.09 -0.59 10.70
CA PRO A 346 -6.38 -1.59 11.46
C PRO A 346 -4.91 -1.20 11.66
N VAL A 347 -4.31 -1.68 12.73
CA VAL A 347 -2.89 -1.50 13.08
C VAL A 347 -2.24 -2.83 13.43
N ALA A 348 -0.92 -2.90 13.38
CA ALA A 348 -0.19 -4.13 13.65
C ALA A 348 -0.47 -4.67 15.05
N ARG A 349 -0.68 -5.98 15.15
CA ARG A 349 -0.72 -6.72 16.41
C ARG A 349 0.67 -7.25 16.70
N VAL A 350 1.30 -6.74 17.75
CA VAL A 350 2.64 -7.17 18.15
C VAL A 350 2.52 -8.35 19.11
N THR A 351 3.05 -9.50 18.71
CA THR A 351 3.17 -10.67 19.59
C THR A 351 4.45 -10.52 20.40
N THR A 352 4.34 -10.29 21.70
CA THR A 352 5.50 -10.25 22.58
C THR A 352 6.11 -11.65 22.75
N PRO A 353 7.45 -11.78 22.92
CA PRO A 353 8.13 -13.07 23.03
C PRO A 353 7.59 -13.99 24.15
N ALA A 354 6.96 -13.45 25.19
CA ALA A 354 6.30 -14.23 26.24
C ALA A 354 5.22 -15.19 25.68
N ALA A 355 4.57 -14.83 24.57
CA ALA A 355 3.59 -15.68 23.90
C ALA A 355 4.22 -16.81 23.05
N PHE A 356 5.50 -16.71 22.70
CA PHE A 356 6.24 -17.76 22.00
C PHE A 356 6.74 -18.85 22.96
N ALA A 357 7.19 -18.46 24.16
CA ALA A 357 7.65 -19.39 25.19
C ALA A 357 6.53 -20.30 25.72
N ALA A 358 5.29 -19.80 25.81
CA ALA A 358 4.14 -20.58 26.27
C ALA A 358 3.65 -21.67 25.28
N ARG A 359 4.23 -21.77 24.09
CA ARG A 359 3.85 -22.74 23.05
C ARG A 359 4.87 -23.86 22.81
N VAL A 360 5.98 -23.85 23.54
CA VAL A 360 6.92 -24.98 23.55
C VAL A 360 6.55 -25.86 24.74
N PRO A 361 6.09 -27.10 24.55
CA PRO A 361 5.96 -28.04 25.66
C PRO A 361 7.35 -28.20 26.29
N VAL A 362 7.47 -27.83 27.56
CA VAL A 362 8.66 -28.17 28.35
C VAL A 362 8.70 -29.70 28.39
N PRO A 363 9.76 -30.36 27.91
CA PRO A 363 9.89 -31.80 28.11
C PRO A 363 9.96 -32.06 29.62
N LEU A 364 9.09 -32.94 30.11
CA LEU A 364 9.14 -33.42 31.49
C LEU A 364 10.52 -34.02 31.74
N SER A 365 11.39 -33.27 32.41
CA SER A 365 12.65 -33.77 32.92
C SER A 365 12.34 -34.79 34.02
N PHE A 366 12.92 -35.97 33.85
CA PHE A 366 12.91 -37.09 34.79
C PHE A 366 13.15 -36.64 36.23
N VAL A 367 12.28 -37.10 37.12
CA VAL A 367 12.48 -37.06 38.56
C VAL A 367 13.67 -37.98 38.88
N ASP A 368 14.76 -37.40 39.37
CA ASP A 368 15.86 -38.13 39.98
C ASP A 368 15.39 -38.67 41.33
N SER A 369 15.09 -39.96 41.38
CA SER A 369 14.81 -40.69 42.61
C SER A 369 16.11 -40.92 43.36
N ARG A 370 16.49 -39.99 44.25
CA ARG A 370 17.39 -40.29 45.37
C ARG A 370 17.03 -39.52 46.63
N ARG A 371 16.59 -40.25 47.65
CA ARG A 371 16.87 -40.04 49.08
C ARG A 371 16.71 -41.39 49.80
N PRO A 372 17.27 -41.55 51.02
CA PRO A 372 18.55 -41.06 51.53
C PRO A 372 19.65 -42.13 51.47
#